data_AF-A0A7S1D3A9-F1
#
_entry.id   AF-A0A7S1D3A9-F1
#
_cell.length_a   1.000
_cell.length_b   1.000
_cell.length_c   1.000
_cell.angle_alpha   90.00
_cell.angle_beta   90.00
_cell.angle_gamma   90.00
#
_symmetry.space_group_name_H-M   'P 1'
#
loop_
_entity.id
_entity.type
_entity.pdbx_description
1 polymer ?
#
loop_
_entity_poly.entity_id
_entity_poly.type
_entity_poly.pdbx_seq_one_letter_code
_entity_poly.pdbx_strand_id
1 'polypeptide(L)'
;KGGIVIATGATPRHPTNIEGLDTVSYMTYEDIWSLDELPKSLMIVGGGPIGCEMAQCFARLGSKVTLIAQKIMPNEEPEVGQVLEDIFRSEGINIVKGVLTKIERTSKTTI
;
A
#
# COMPACT_ATOMS: atom_id res chain seq x y z
N LYS A 1 27.50 18.39 32.12
CA LYS A 1 26.79 17.12 31.83
C LYS A 1 26.33 17.19 30.39
N GLY A 2 26.80 16.30 29.51
CA GLY A 2 26.32 16.17 28.14
C GLY A 2 25.38 14.97 28.03
N GLY A 3 24.42 15.03 27.11
CA GLY A 3 23.51 13.92 26.79
C GLY A 3 23.56 13.62 25.30
N ILE A 4 23.29 12.37 24.93
CA ILE A 4 23.13 11.93 23.54
C ILE A 4 21.63 11.77 23.26
N VAL A 5 21.18 12.27 22.12
CA VAL A 5 19.82 12.07 21.61
C VAL A 5 19.90 11.14 20.40
N ILE A 6 19.09 10.07 20.41
CA ILE A 6 18.94 9.16 19.27
C ILE A 6 17.64 9.54 18.56
N ALA A 7 17.75 10.00 17.31
CA ALA A 7 16.63 10.50 16.50
C ALA A 7 16.76 10.03 15.04
N THR A 8 16.89 8.72 14.83
CA THR A 8 17.18 8.10 13.52
C THR A 8 15.97 7.96 12.59
N GLY A 9 14.78 8.35 13.02
CA GLY A 9 13.55 8.22 12.23
C GLY A 9 13.07 6.76 12.09
N ALA A 10 12.30 6.51 11.04
CA ALA A 10 11.73 5.21 10.70
C ALA A 10 11.94 4.90 9.21
N THR A 11 11.89 3.62 8.84
CA THR A 11 11.99 3.13 7.46
C THR A 11 10.82 2.20 7.13
N PRO A 12 10.52 1.95 5.84
CA PRO A 12 9.53 0.97 5.43
C PRO A 12 9.80 -0.40 6.04
N ARG A 13 8.74 -1.03 6.55
CA ARG A 13 8.82 -2.43 6.98
C ARG A 13 8.67 -3.34 5.77
N HIS A 14 9.74 -4.02 5.39
CA HIS A 14 9.72 -5.05 4.37
C HIS A 14 9.11 -6.35 4.94
N PRO A 15 7.99 -6.86 4.38
CA PRO A 15 7.36 -8.09 4.87
C PRO A 15 8.24 -9.32 4.55
N THR A 16 8.51 -10.16 5.55
CA THR A 16 9.29 -11.41 5.38
C THR A 16 8.42 -12.65 5.24
N ASN A 17 7.12 -12.52 5.46
CA ASN A 17 6.16 -13.63 5.56
C ASN A 17 5.30 -13.82 4.29
N ILE A 18 5.70 -13.21 3.17
CA ILE A 18 5.00 -13.30 1.89
C ILE A 18 5.82 -14.16 0.95
N GLU A 19 5.33 -15.37 0.66
CA GLU A 19 6.01 -16.31 -0.25
C GLU A 19 6.15 -15.68 -1.65
N GLY A 20 7.37 -15.70 -2.19
CA GLY A 20 7.67 -15.17 -3.53
C GLY A 20 7.84 -13.66 -3.63
N LEU A 21 7.77 -12.91 -2.53
CA LEU A 21 7.96 -11.44 -2.56
C LEU A 21 9.36 -11.02 -3.05
N ASP A 22 10.38 -11.82 -2.75
CA ASP A 22 11.76 -11.68 -3.21
C ASP A 22 11.93 -11.92 -4.73
N THR A 23 10.95 -12.59 -5.35
CA THR A 23 10.97 -12.90 -6.79
C THR A 23 10.29 -11.81 -7.64
N VAL A 24 9.72 -10.79 -7.01
CA VAL A 24 9.01 -9.69 -7.68
C VAL A 24 9.57 -8.33 -7.25
N SER A 25 9.59 -7.38 -8.18
CA SER A 25 9.86 -5.98 -7.83
C SER A 25 8.61 -5.38 -7.17
N TYR A 26 8.79 -4.76 -6.01
CA TYR A 26 7.77 -3.97 -5.34
C TYR A 26 8.37 -2.64 -4.91
N MET A 27 7.51 -1.64 -4.71
CA MET A 27 7.89 -0.30 -4.27
C MET A 27 7.33 -0.04 -2.88
N THR A 28 7.99 0.86 -2.15
CA THR A 28 7.50 1.40 -0.89
C THR A 28 7.03 2.83 -1.07
N TYR A 29 6.52 3.47 -0.01
CA TYR A 29 6.16 4.88 -0.04
C TYR A 29 7.36 5.81 -0.28
N GLU A 30 8.60 5.32 -0.08
CA GLU A 30 9.82 6.08 -0.35
C GLU A 30 10.11 6.13 -1.86
N ASP A 31 9.91 5.01 -2.56
CA ASP A 31 10.37 4.85 -3.95
C ASP A 31 9.26 5.08 -4.98
N ILE A 32 7.98 4.96 -4.61
CA ILE A 32 6.84 5.02 -5.56
C ILE A 32 6.78 6.32 -6.37
N TRP A 33 7.37 7.39 -5.85
CA TRP A 33 7.39 8.71 -6.51
C TRP A 33 8.43 8.84 -7.60
N SER A 34 9.33 7.86 -7.77
CA SER A 34 10.30 7.82 -8.86
C SER A 34 9.73 7.19 -10.13
N LEU A 35 8.43 6.91 -10.19
CA LEU A 35 7.78 6.39 -11.39
C LEU A 35 7.74 7.47 -12.48
N ASP A 36 8.31 7.16 -13.64
CA ASP A 36 8.28 8.04 -14.81
C ASP A 36 6.89 8.09 -15.47
N GLU A 37 6.14 7.00 -15.39
CA GLU A 37 4.82 6.85 -15.97
C GLU A 37 3.81 6.37 -14.93
N LEU A 38 2.56 6.82 -15.06
CA LEU A 38 1.46 6.36 -14.23
C LEU A 38 1.12 4.88 -14.54
N PRO A 39 1.21 3.96 -13.57
CA PRO A 39 0.88 2.56 -13.81
C PRO A 39 -0.59 2.40 -14.20
N LYS A 40 -0.87 1.59 -15.24
CA LYS A 40 -2.26 1.27 -15.64
C LYS A 40 -3.06 0.61 -14.51
N SER A 41 -2.38 -0.16 -13.67
CA SER A 41 -2.95 -0.77 -12.47
C SER A 41 -1.93 -0.86 -11.36
N LEU A 42 -2.38 -0.70 -10.11
CA LEU A 42 -1.52 -0.74 -8.93
C LEU A 42 -2.18 -1.57 -7.82
N MET A 43 -1.40 -2.46 -7.20
CA MET A 43 -1.80 -3.20 -6.01
C MET A 43 -1.13 -2.57 -4.79
N ILE A 44 -1.93 -2.14 -3.82
CA ILE A 44 -1.46 -1.62 -2.54
C ILE A 44 -1.73 -2.67 -1.47
N VAL A 45 -0.71 -2.98 -0.66
CA VAL A 45 -0.79 -3.97 0.42
C VAL A 45 -0.68 -3.27 1.77
N GLY A 46 -1.78 -3.26 2.52
CA GLY A 46 -1.87 -2.64 3.85
C GLY A 46 -2.87 -1.48 3.89
N GLY A 47 -3.80 -1.52 4.86
CA GLY A 47 -4.86 -0.52 5.05
C GLY A 47 -4.55 0.54 6.10
N GLY A 48 -3.26 0.78 6.42
CA GLY A 48 -2.86 1.89 7.28
C GLY A 48 -2.96 3.25 6.57
N PRO A 49 -2.62 4.36 7.25
CA PRO A 49 -2.74 5.71 6.69
C PRO A 49 -2.03 5.87 5.35
N ILE A 50 -0.75 5.48 5.28
CA ILE A 50 0.06 5.55 4.04
C ILE A 50 -0.57 4.72 2.92
N GLY A 51 -1.04 3.50 3.20
CA GLY A 51 -1.66 2.65 2.19
C GLY A 51 -2.98 3.25 1.65
N CYS A 52 -3.76 3.86 2.53
CA CYS A 52 -4.99 4.57 2.18
C CYS A 52 -4.71 5.80 1.29
N GLU A 53 -3.72 6.62 1.68
CA GLU A 53 -3.27 7.78 0.91
C GLU A 53 -2.79 7.37 -0.48
N MET A 54 -1.95 6.33 -0.58
CA MET A 54 -1.43 5.85 -1.85
C MET A 54 -2.54 5.29 -2.73
N ALA A 55 -3.47 4.51 -2.15
CA ALA A 55 -4.59 3.96 -2.90
C ALA A 55 -5.45 5.07 -3.52
N GLN A 56 -5.82 6.09 -2.76
CA GLN A 56 -6.62 7.21 -3.26
C GLN A 56 -5.85 8.10 -4.24
N CYS A 57 -4.57 8.40 -3.95
CA CYS A 57 -3.73 9.21 -4.81
C CYS A 57 -3.65 8.60 -6.22
N PHE A 58 -3.25 7.33 -6.34
CA PHE A 58 -3.12 6.67 -7.63
C PHE A 58 -4.46 6.42 -8.32
N ALA A 59 -5.54 6.17 -7.58
CA ALA A 59 -6.87 6.06 -8.16
C ALA A 59 -7.31 7.38 -8.82
N ARG A 60 -7.12 8.51 -8.11
CA ARG A 60 -7.46 9.84 -8.63
C ARG A 60 -6.54 10.32 -9.75
N LEU A 61 -5.29 9.86 -9.79
CA LEU A 61 -4.38 10.07 -10.92
C LEU A 61 -4.79 9.27 -12.16
N GLY A 62 -5.56 8.19 -12.00
CA GLY A 62 -6.13 7.40 -13.10
C GLY A 62 -5.69 5.93 -13.15
N SER A 63 -4.91 5.45 -12.19
CA SER A 63 -4.57 4.02 -12.08
C SER A 63 -5.77 3.20 -11.64
N LYS A 64 -5.89 1.97 -12.16
CA LYS A 64 -6.79 0.96 -11.58
C LYS A 64 -6.19 0.41 -10.29
N VAL A 65 -6.73 0.81 -9.13
CA VAL A 65 -6.17 0.43 -7.83
C VAL A 65 -6.89 -0.78 -7.21
N THR A 66 -6.11 -1.71 -6.67
CA THR A 66 -6.59 -2.74 -5.72
C THR A 66 -5.89 -2.59 -4.39
N LEU A 67 -6.65 -2.43 -3.31
CA LEU A 67 -6.16 -2.34 -1.93
C LEU A 67 -6.44 -3.65 -1.18
N ILE A 68 -5.38 -4.33 -0.75
CA ILE A 68 -5.46 -5.55 0.06
C ILE A 68 -5.22 -5.20 1.53
N ALA A 69 -6.22 -5.38 2.38
CA ALA A 69 -6.11 -5.11 3.82
C ALA A 69 -7.12 -5.91 4.64
N GLN A 70 -6.77 -6.29 5.87
CA GLN A 70 -7.76 -6.89 6.79
C GLN A 70 -8.79 -5.85 7.29
N LYS A 71 -8.30 -4.65 7.59
CA LYS A 71 -9.07 -3.50 8.05
C LYS A 71 -8.48 -2.22 7.45
N ILE A 72 -9.34 -1.25 7.18
CA ILE A 72 -8.96 0.12 6.84
C ILE A 72 -8.82 0.92 8.13
N MET A 73 -7.72 1.65 8.27
CA MET A 73 -7.37 2.44 9.46
C MET A 73 -7.50 1.64 10.77
N PRO A 74 -6.75 0.53 10.94
CA PRO A 74 -6.94 -0.40 12.06
C PRO A 74 -6.69 0.17 13.45
N ASN A 75 -6.05 1.34 13.54
CA ASN A 75 -5.75 2.04 14.80
C ASN A 75 -6.75 3.15 15.12
N GLU A 76 -7.71 3.42 14.24
CA GLU A 76 -8.76 4.42 14.42
C GLU A 76 -10.08 3.75 14.83
N GLU A 77 -11.07 4.57 15.19
CA GLU A 77 -12.43 4.10 15.44
C GLU A 77 -13.02 3.41 14.19
N PRO A 78 -13.78 2.30 14.36
CA PRO A 78 -14.30 1.51 13.23
C PRO A 78 -15.08 2.33 12.18
N GLU A 79 -15.79 3.36 12.61
CA GLU A 79 -16.57 4.25 11.76
C GLU A 79 -15.68 5.01 10.76
N VAL A 80 -14.45 5.36 11.14
CA VAL A 80 -13.47 6.01 10.24
C VAL A 80 -13.11 5.07 9.11
N GLY A 81 -12.81 3.81 9.44
CA GLY A 81 -12.52 2.77 8.45
C GLY A 81 -13.70 2.52 7.51
N GLN A 82 -14.93 2.49 8.04
CA GLN A 82 -16.14 2.28 7.25
C GLN A 82 -16.39 3.43 6.26
N VAL A 83 -16.27 4.68 6.72
CA VAL A 83 -16.43 5.86 5.86
C VAL A 83 -15.39 5.86 4.73
N LEU A 84 -14.14 5.53 5.03
CA LEU A 84 -13.09 5.42 4.00
C LEU A 84 -13.34 4.27 3.02
N GLU A 85 -13.80 3.11 3.49
CA GLU A 85 -14.19 2.01 2.60
C GLU A 85 -15.27 2.44 1.60
N ASP A 86 -16.28 3.19 2.04
CA ASP A 86 -17.37 3.66 1.19
C ASP A 86 -16.86 4.68 0.15
N ILE A 87 -16.02 5.63 0.57
CA ILE A 87 -15.36 6.58 -0.33
C ILE A 87 -14.52 5.85 -1.37
N PHE A 88 -13.66 4.94 -0.96
CA PHE A 88 -12.78 4.19 -1.87
C PHE A 88 -13.57 3.39 -2.89
N ARG A 89 -14.66 2.73 -2.48
CA ARG A 89 -15.54 2.02 -3.42
C ARG A 89 -16.20 2.97 -4.41
N SER A 90 -16.64 4.15 -3.96
CA SER A 90 -17.22 5.18 -4.84
C SER A 90 -16.22 5.73 -5.85
N GLU A 91 -14.93 5.74 -5.51
CA GLU A 91 -13.82 6.15 -6.38
C GLU A 91 -13.30 5.00 -7.26
N GLY A 92 -13.94 3.83 -7.23
CA GLY A 92 -13.57 2.68 -8.06
C GLY A 92 -12.35 1.89 -7.55
N ILE A 93 -11.90 2.14 -6.32
CA ILE A 93 -10.84 1.35 -5.67
C ILE A 93 -11.40 -0.01 -5.28
N ASN A 94 -10.77 -1.07 -5.80
CA ASN A 94 -11.15 -2.43 -5.44
C ASN A 94 -10.54 -2.81 -4.08
N ILE A 95 -11.38 -3.06 -3.07
CA ILE A 95 -10.93 -3.46 -1.73
C ILE A 95 -11.06 -4.98 -1.58
N VAL A 96 -9.93 -5.64 -1.35
CA VAL A 96 -9.86 -7.07 -1.04
C VAL A 96 -9.58 -7.23 0.45
N LYS A 97 -10.57 -7.72 1.19
CA LYS A 97 -10.41 -7.98 2.63
C LYS A 97 -9.56 -9.23 2.84
N GLY A 98 -8.37 -9.09 3.42
CA GLY A 98 -7.49 -10.23 3.68
C GLY A 98 -6.03 -9.87 3.95
N VAL A 99 -5.21 -10.93 4.03
CA VAL A 99 -3.75 -10.87 4.20
C VAL A 99 -3.09 -11.47 2.96
N LEU A 100 -2.16 -10.75 2.36
CA LEU A 100 -1.32 -11.30 1.30
C LEU A 100 -0.34 -12.31 1.90
N THR A 101 -0.41 -13.56 1.46
CA THR A 101 0.45 -14.66 1.94
C THR A 101 1.43 -15.16 0.88
N LYS A 102 1.09 -14.99 -0.40
CA LYS A 102 1.91 -15.42 -1.54
C LYS A 102 1.73 -14.46 -2.71
N ILE A 103 2.81 -14.22 -3.45
CA ILE A 103 2.81 -13.52 -4.73
C ILE A 103 3.64 -14.31 -5.74
N GLU A 104 3.17 -14.38 -6.97
CA GLU A 104 3.87 -15.03 -8.08
C GLU A 104 3.75 -14.19 -9.35
N ARG A 105 4.83 -14.12 -10.12
CA ARG A 105 4.81 -13.46 -11.43
C ARG A 105 4.43 -14.46 -12.51
N THR A 106 3.23 -14.34 -13.04
CA THR A 106 2.68 -15.28 -14.05
C THR A 106 2.98 -14.87 -15.50
N SER A 107 3.49 -13.65 -15.75
CA SER A 107 3.89 -13.19 -17.09
C SER A 107 5.05 -12.17 -17.07
N LYS A 108 5.86 -12.16 -18.14
CA LYS A 108 6.91 -11.15 -18.37
C LYS A 108 6.28 -9.84 -18.88
N THR A 109 5.65 -9.07 -18.01
CA THR A 109 5.44 -7.64 -18.27
C THR A 109 6.43 -6.87 -17.40
N THR A 110 7.39 -6.20 -18.02
CA THR A 110 8.34 -5.31 -17.32
C THR A 110 7.61 -4.02 -16.97
N ILE A 111 7.68 -3.60 -15.70
CA ILE A 111 7.25 -2.28 -15.24
C ILE A 111 8.35 -1.29 -15.62
#